data_AF-A0A2V5N3R5-F1
#
_entry.id   AF-A0A2V5N3R5-F1
#
_cell.length_a   1.000
_cell.length_b   1.000
_cell.length_c   1.000
_cell.angle_alpha   90.00
_cell.angle_beta   90.00
_cell.angle_gamma   90.00
#
_symmetry.space_group_name_H-M   'P 1'
#
loop_
_entity.id
_entity.type
_entity.pdbx_description
1 polymer ?
#
loop_
_entity_poly.entity_id
_entity_poly.type
_entity_poly.pdbx_seq_one_letter_code
_entity_poly.pdbx_strand_id
1 'polypeptide(L)'
;MRWGEWAVAAAIIFSGEPSLAQSSYRVEIDLQEQRAYLLRDRRAVLASPISSGRAGHLTETGSFRIIEKERNHYSSLYGKIVDVYGRTIVSDADADMKVPRGGKFIPAPMHYFMRFHGADGMHAGYLPGYPASHGCVRMPEEMAIGFFNVVDVGTPVHVFGRTPRTGQYFRFGPQPLRFPPIFGPPQRDPRYYDPRYDPRYDPRFDPRWR
;
A
#
# COMPACT_ATOMS: atom_id res chain seq x y z
N MET A 1 -64.18 2.21 -51.14
CA MET A 1 -62.73 2.22 -51.45
C MET A 1 -62.06 3.24 -50.56
N ARG A 2 -61.38 2.79 -49.51
CA ARG A 2 -60.54 3.62 -48.63
C ARG A 2 -59.38 2.76 -48.14
N TRP A 3 -58.21 3.37 -48.26
CA TRP A 3 -56.84 2.90 -48.12
C TRP A 3 -56.55 2.35 -46.71
N GLY A 4 -55.87 1.21 -46.63
CA GLY A 4 -55.31 0.67 -45.39
C GLY A 4 -53.88 1.17 -45.21
N GLU A 5 -53.62 1.83 -44.09
CA GLU A 5 -52.29 2.23 -43.63
C GLU A 5 -51.52 1.00 -43.15
N TRP A 6 -50.32 0.77 -43.70
CA TRP A 6 -49.36 -0.20 -43.17
C TRP A 6 -48.36 0.55 -42.31
N ALA A 7 -48.50 0.47 -40.99
CA ALA A 7 -47.46 0.89 -40.07
C ALA A 7 -46.39 -0.21 -39.97
N VAL A 8 -45.22 0.04 -40.54
CA VAL A 8 -44.05 -0.82 -40.37
C VAL A 8 -43.46 -0.51 -38.99
N ALA A 9 -43.73 -1.37 -38.01
CA ALA A 9 -43.07 -1.29 -36.71
C ALA A 9 -41.62 -1.78 -36.84
N ALA A 10 -40.67 -0.85 -36.90
CA ALA A 10 -39.25 -1.15 -36.76
C ALA A 10 -38.98 -1.61 -35.33
N ALA A 11 -38.80 -2.91 -35.12
CA ALA A 11 -38.24 -3.44 -33.89
C ALA A 11 -36.75 -3.04 -33.85
N ILE A 12 -36.42 -2.00 -33.08
CA ILE A 12 -35.05 -1.70 -32.71
C ILE A 12 -34.63 -2.79 -31.71
N ILE A 13 -33.95 -3.81 -32.21
CA ILE A 13 -33.23 -4.77 -31.36
C ILE A 13 -32.02 -4.01 -30.80
N PHE A 14 -32.12 -3.56 -29.55
CA PHE A 14 -30.95 -3.21 -28.76
C PHE A 14 -30.21 -4.53 -28.46
N SER A 15 -29.26 -4.90 -29.32
CA SER A 15 -28.24 -5.89 -28.99
C SER A 15 -27.28 -5.27 -27.97
N GLY A 16 -27.76 -5.08 -26.75
CA GLY A 16 -26.89 -4.88 -25.61
C GLY A 16 -26.32 -6.24 -25.24
N GLU A 17 -25.23 -6.65 -25.90
CA GLU A 17 -24.36 -7.68 -25.35
C GLU A 17 -24.07 -7.29 -23.90
N PRO A 18 -24.37 -8.12 -22.88
CA PRO A 18 -23.85 -7.88 -21.56
C PRO A 18 -22.33 -7.94 -21.73
N SER A 19 -21.67 -6.77 -21.73
CA SER A 19 -20.23 -6.78 -21.56
C SER A 19 -19.99 -7.59 -20.30
N LEU A 20 -19.27 -8.70 -20.44
CA LEU A 20 -18.77 -9.46 -19.32
C LEU A 20 -17.93 -8.44 -18.54
N ALA A 21 -18.55 -7.79 -17.55
CA ALA A 21 -17.89 -6.82 -16.72
C ALA A 21 -16.84 -7.63 -15.97
N GLN A 22 -15.65 -7.70 -16.55
CA GLN A 22 -14.49 -8.33 -15.96
C GLN A 22 -14.30 -7.59 -14.65
N SER A 23 -14.63 -8.26 -13.55
CA SER A 23 -14.66 -7.61 -12.24
C SER A 23 -13.31 -6.99 -12.01
N SER A 24 -13.24 -5.66 -12.02
CA SER A 24 -11.98 -4.94 -12.08
C SER A 24 -11.54 -4.63 -10.67
N TYR A 25 -10.32 -5.04 -10.35
CA TYR A 25 -9.68 -4.66 -9.11
C TYR A 25 -9.13 -3.25 -9.24
N ARG A 26 -9.18 -2.49 -8.14
CA ARG A 26 -8.42 -1.25 -7.98
C ARG A 26 -7.96 -1.09 -6.54
N VAL A 27 -6.95 -0.27 -6.34
CA VAL A 27 -6.44 0.08 -5.01
C VAL A 27 -6.74 1.54 -4.72
N GLU A 28 -7.22 1.81 -3.51
CA GLU A 28 -7.39 3.16 -2.99
C GLU A 28 -6.52 3.33 -1.74
N ILE A 29 -5.75 4.41 -1.67
CA ILE A 29 -4.84 4.72 -0.56
C ILE A 29 -5.24 6.07 0.04
N ASP A 30 -5.68 6.04 1.29
CA ASP A 30 -6.00 7.22 2.07
C ASP A 30 -4.82 7.58 2.99
N LEU A 31 -4.12 8.66 2.64
CA LEU A 31 -2.98 9.16 3.39
C LEU A 31 -3.38 9.79 4.73
N GLN A 32 -4.60 10.30 4.86
CA GLN A 32 -5.08 10.91 6.09
C GLN A 32 -5.46 9.84 7.12
N GLU A 33 -6.18 8.81 6.69
CA GLU A 33 -6.56 7.68 7.54
C GLU A 33 -5.42 6.66 7.75
N GLN A 34 -4.34 6.76 6.96
CA GLN A 34 -3.28 5.74 6.89
C GLN A 34 -3.86 4.36 6.62
N ARG A 35 -4.67 4.26 5.55
CA ARG A 35 -5.27 2.99 5.09
C ARG A 35 -5.14 2.77 3.60
N ALA A 36 -5.02 1.51 3.21
CA ALA A 36 -5.15 1.05 1.83
C ALA A 36 -6.34 0.10 1.72
N TYR A 37 -7.09 0.21 0.63
CA TYR A 37 -8.27 -0.57 0.32
C TYR A 37 -8.08 -1.25 -1.03
N LEU A 38 -8.28 -2.56 -1.09
CA LEU A 38 -8.42 -3.31 -2.33
C LEU A 38 -9.90 -3.43 -2.64
N LEU A 39 -10.31 -2.90 -3.78
CA LEU A 39 -11.70 -2.87 -4.19
C LEU A 39 -11.91 -3.79 -5.38
N ARG A 40 -13.02 -4.51 -5.36
CA ARG A 40 -13.59 -5.19 -6.51
C ARG A 40 -14.88 -4.48 -6.86
N ASP A 41 -14.95 -3.90 -8.06
CA ASP A 41 -16.07 -3.11 -8.54
C ASP A 41 -16.37 -1.86 -7.69
N ARG A 42 -17.18 -1.94 -6.64
CA ARG A 42 -17.40 -0.84 -5.68
C ARG A 42 -17.30 -1.26 -4.21
N ARG A 43 -16.85 -2.48 -3.95
CA ARG A 43 -16.81 -3.07 -2.62
C ARG A 43 -15.36 -3.30 -2.20
N ALA A 44 -15.00 -2.85 -1.01
CA ALA A 44 -13.72 -3.19 -0.41
C ALA A 44 -13.72 -4.69 -0.06
N VAL A 45 -12.77 -5.43 -0.64
CA VAL A 45 -12.56 -6.86 -0.39
C VAL A 45 -11.40 -7.09 0.58
N LEU A 46 -10.46 -6.15 0.67
CA LEU A 46 -9.38 -6.14 1.65
C LEU A 46 -9.12 -4.70 2.12
N ALA A 47 -8.73 -4.54 3.37
CA ALA A 47 -8.31 -3.26 3.93
C ALA A 47 -7.07 -3.48 4.80
N SER A 48 -6.09 -2.60 4.66
CA SER A 48 -4.84 -2.67 5.40
C SER A 48 -4.56 -1.34 6.10
N PRO A 49 -4.08 -1.34 7.36
CA PRO A 49 -3.36 -0.18 7.86
C PRO A 49 -2.08 0.02 7.02
N ILE A 50 -1.61 1.25 6.91
CA ILE A 50 -0.36 1.56 6.20
C ILE A 50 0.54 2.50 7.00
N SER A 51 1.79 2.61 6.56
CA SER A 51 2.66 3.75 6.87
C SER A 51 3.21 4.34 5.58
N SER A 52 2.72 5.53 5.23
CA SER A 52 3.09 6.25 4.00
C SER A 52 4.31 7.15 4.20
N GLY A 53 4.65 7.89 3.14
CA GLY A 53 5.74 8.86 3.10
C GLY A 53 5.58 9.99 4.12
N ARG A 54 6.67 10.33 4.81
CA ARG A 54 6.72 11.41 5.82
C ARG A 54 6.92 12.78 5.17
N ALA A 55 6.78 13.85 5.97
CA ALA A 55 7.15 15.19 5.50
C ALA A 55 8.61 15.22 5.02
N GLY A 56 8.85 15.76 3.82
CA GLY A 56 10.14 15.72 3.12
C GLY A 56 10.31 14.55 2.15
N HIS A 57 9.50 13.49 2.30
CA HIS A 57 9.48 12.31 1.43
C HIS A 57 8.04 11.81 1.26
N LEU A 58 7.19 12.68 0.70
CA LEU A 58 5.76 12.43 0.63
C LEU A 58 5.44 11.31 -0.37
N THR A 59 4.43 10.50 -0.06
CA THR A 59 3.79 9.66 -1.07
C THR A 59 2.98 10.56 -2.01
N GLU A 60 3.26 10.48 -3.30
CA GLU A 60 2.58 11.29 -4.31
C GLU A 60 1.07 10.95 -4.37
N THR A 61 0.24 11.98 -4.38
CA THR A 61 -1.22 11.84 -4.55
C THR A 61 -1.60 11.87 -6.02
N GLY A 62 -2.58 11.07 -6.45
CA GLY A 62 -3.03 11.07 -7.83
C GLY A 62 -3.60 9.73 -8.27
N SER A 63 -3.81 9.60 -9.58
CA SER A 63 -4.23 8.36 -10.22
C SER A 63 -3.06 7.71 -10.93
N PHE A 64 -2.75 6.49 -10.53
CA PHE A 64 -1.63 5.69 -10.98
C PHE A 64 -2.11 4.29 -11.42
N ARG A 65 -1.16 3.46 -11.81
CA ARG A 65 -1.37 2.03 -12.07
C ARG A 65 -0.19 1.25 -11.51
N ILE A 66 -0.42 -0.01 -11.15
CA ILE A 66 0.68 -0.93 -10.88
C ILE A 66 1.52 -1.09 -12.14
N ILE A 67 2.81 -0.78 -12.07
CA ILE A 67 3.74 -0.86 -13.21
C ILE A 67 4.72 -2.02 -13.08
N GLU A 68 4.96 -2.50 -11.87
CA GLU A 68 5.89 -3.60 -11.60
C GLU A 68 5.46 -4.36 -10.34
N LYS A 69 5.74 -5.66 -10.32
CA LYS A 69 5.56 -6.52 -9.16
C LYS A 69 6.80 -7.38 -8.95
N GLU A 70 7.37 -7.33 -7.75
CA GLU A 70 8.53 -8.14 -7.39
C GLU A 70 8.39 -8.68 -5.96
N ARG A 71 8.54 -10.01 -5.80
CA ARG A 71 8.38 -10.65 -4.49
C ARG A 71 9.50 -10.26 -3.52
N ASN A 72 10.73 -10.17 -3.99
CA ASN A 72 11.93 -9.94 -3.18
C ASN A 72 12.68 -8.70 -3.66
N HIS A 73 12.01 -7.54 -3.62
CA HIS A 73 12.62 -6.28 -4.04
C HIS A 73 13.58 -5.73 -2.98
N TYR A 74 14.61 -5.04 -3.42
CA TYR A 74 15.53 -4.28 -2.56
C TYR A 74 15.61 -2.84 -3.06
N SER A 75 15.51 -1.88 -2.12
CA SER A 75 15.60 -0.46 -2.46
C SER A 75 16.99 -0.09 -2.99
N SER A 76 17.04 0.59 -4.13
CA SER A 76 18.28 1.13 -4.68
C SER A 76 18.71 2.44 -4.03
N LEU A 77 17.80 3.11 -3.29
CA LEU A 77 18.00 4.45 -2.74
C LEU A 77 18.09 4.48 -1.22
N TYR A 78 17.49 3.49 -0.54
CA TYR A 78 17.31 3.51 0.91
C TYR A 78 17.77 2.20 1.55
N GLY A 79 18.32 2.29 2.75
CA GLY A 79 18.87 1.14 3.43
C GLY A 79 19.33 1.46 4.84
N LYS A 80 20.32 0.72 5.31
CA LYS A 80 21.01 0.96 6.57
C LYS A 80 22.52 0.91 6.37
N ILE A 81 23.24 1.50 7.31
CA ILE A 81 24.70 1.36 7.40
C ILE A 81 25.01 0.52 8.64
N VAL A 82 25.82 -0.52 8.47
CA VAL A 82 26.30 -1.41 9.54
C VAL A 82 27.81 -1.26 9.75
N ASP A 83 28.29 -1.59 10.94
CA ASP A 83 29.73 -1.68 11.25
C ASP A 83 30.35 -3.02 10.82
N VAL A 84 31.65 -3.20 11.07
CA VAL A 84 32.39 -4.45 10.77
C VAL A 84 31.83 -5.69 11.49
N TYR A 85 31.07 -5.50 12.56
CA TYR A 85 30.45 -6.56 13.35
C TYR A 85 28.97 -6.79 12.98
N GLY A 86 28.46 -6.11 11.94
CA GLY A 86 27.06 -6.20 11.50
C GLY A 86 26.10 -5.26 12.23
N ARG A 87 26.56 -4.55 13.27
CA ARG A 87 25.69 -3.71 14.10
C ARG A 87 25.27 -2.47 13.32
N THR A 88 23.97 -2.20 13.29
CA THR A 88 23.42 -1.02 12.62
C THR A 88 23.91 0.27 13.29
N ILE A 89 24.61 1.10 12.52
CA ILE A 89 25.05 2.45 12.89
C ILE A 89 24.00 3.48 12.48
N VAL A 90 23.46 3.34 11.26
CA VAL A 90 22.40 4.20 10.72
C VAL A 90 21.29 3.31 10.20
N SER A 91 20.11 3.38 10.79
CA SER A 91 18.98 2.51 10.43
C SER A 91 18.15 3.00 9.25
N ASP A 92 18.38 4.25 8.82
CA ASP A 92 17.60 4.97 7.81
C ASP A 92 18.56 5.78 6.93
N ALA A 93 19.38 5.06 6.16
CA ALA A 93 20.46 5.63 5.36
C ALA A 93 20.03 5.80 3.90
N ASP A 94 20.34 6.96 3.33
CA ASP A 94 20.32 7.17 1.88
C ASP A 94 21.54 6.49 1.24
N ALA A 95 21.37 6.01 0.00
CA ALA A 95 22.43 5.29 -0.71
C ALA A 95 23.67 6.14 -1.03
N ASP A 96 23.54 7.48 -1.04
CA ASP A 96 24.63 8.44 -1.23
C ASP A 96 25.30 8.89 0.09
N MET A 97 24.78 8.43 1.24
CA MET A 97 25.34 8.77 2.55
C MET A 97 26.77 8.24 2.69
N LYS A 98 27.67 9.09 3.19
CA LYS A 98 29.07 8.70 3.44
C LYS A 98 29.13 7.59 4.49
N VAL A 99 29.56 6.41 4.05
CA VAL A 99 29.76 5.24 4.92
C VAL A 99 31.04 5.44 5.75
N PRO A 100 30.98 5.36 7.10
CA PRO A 100 32.16 5.42 7.97
C PRO A 100 33.17 4.32 7.62
N ARG A 101 34.45 4.55 7.95
CA ARG A 101 35.51 3.56 7.67
C ARG A 101 35.19 2.22 8.33
N GLY A 102 35.19 1.15 7.53
CA GLY A 102 34.82 -0.20 7.98
C GLY A 102 33.31 -0.46 8.03
N GLY A 103 32.48 0.53 7.75
CA GLY A 103 31.04 0.35 7.62
C GLY A 103 30.65 -0.17 6.23
N LYS A 104 29.40 -0.63 6.12
CA LYS A 104 28.80 -1.09 4.85
C LYS A 104 27.35 -0.63 4.74
N PHE A 105 26.96 -0.13 3.57
CA PHE A 105 25.56 0.11 3.24
C PHE A 105 24.86 -1.21 2.85
N ILE A 106 23.66 -1.42 3.38
CA ILE A 106 22.80 -2.58 3.13
C ILE A 106 21.44 -2.06 2.63
N PRO A 107 21.05 -2.35 1.38
CA PRO A 107 19.74 -2.01 0.83
C PRO A 107 18.57 -2.49 1.69
N ALA A 108 17.51 -1.69 1.78
CA ALA A 108 16.30 -2.08 2.51
C ALA A 108 15.51 -3.15 1.71
N PRO A 109 15.25 -4.35 2.27
CA PRO A 109 14.30 -5.30 1.68
C PRO A 109 12.87 -4.75 1.70
N MET A 110 12.15 -4.98 0.60
CA MET A 110 10.79 -4.54 0.35
C MET A 110 9.99 -5.73 -0.22
N HIS A 111 9.65 -6.70 0.62
CA HIS A 111 8.96 -7.90 0.13
C HIS A 111 7.56 -7.58 -0.43
N TYR A 112 7.14 -8.33 -1.44
CA TYR A 112 5.86 -8.16 -2.12
C TYR A 112 5.67 -6.74 -2.67
N PHE A 113 6.72 -6.22 -3.30
CA PHE A 113 6.74 -4.89 -3.85
C PHE A 113 5.81 -4.77 -5.07
N MET A 114 5.00 -3.72 -5.06
CA MET A 114 4.04 -3.37 -6.09
C MET A 114 4.22 -1.90 -6.44
N ARG A 115 5.05 -1.62 -7.46
CA ARG A 115 5.40 -0.26 -7.88
C ARG A 115 4.21 0.41 -8.54
N PHE A 116 3.95 1.68 -8.22
CA PHE A 116 2.91 2.47 -8.88
C PHE A 116 3.35 3.86 -9.36
N HIS A 117 4.47 4.40 -8.85
CA HIS A 117 4.95 5.73 -9.25
C HIS A 117 6.46 5.88 -9.01
N GLY A 118 7.26 6.14 -10.05
CA GLY A 118 8.71 6.36 -9.89
C GLY A 118 9.41 5.25 -9.08
N ALA A 119 10.06 5.62 -7.98
CA ALA A 119 10.67 4.69 -7.04
C ALA A 119 9.67 4.06 -6.04
N ASP A 120 8.45 4.61 -5.95
CA ASP A 120 7.45 4.31 -4.92
C ASP A 120 6.54 3.13 -5.30
N GLY A 121 6.21 2.36 -4.27
CA GLY A 121 5.27 1.26 -4.36
C GLY A 121 4.73 0.84 -2.99
N MET A 122 3.82 -0.13 -3.02
CA MET A 122 3.34 -0.81 -1.84
C MET A 122 4.22 -2.02 -1.51
N HIS A 123 4.49 -2.29 -0.24
CA HIS A 123 5.25 -3.49 0.15
C HIS A 123 5.09 -3.82 1.64
N ALA A 124 5.53 -5.03 2.02
CA ALA A 124 5.63 -5.44 3.42
C ALA A 124 6.66 -4.59 4.17
N GLY A 125 6.31 -4.09 5.35
CA GLY A 125 7.24 -3.34 6.20
C GLY A 125 6.66 -2.97 7.56
N TYR A 126 7.49 -2.39 8.43
CA TYR A 126 7.07 -1.96 9.78
C TYR A 126 6.15 -0.75 9.75
N LEU A 127 5.10 -0.74 10.59
CA LEU A 127 4.14 0.36 10.68
C LEU A 127 4.23 1.02 12.06
N PRO A 128 4.92 2.16 12.21
CA PRO A 128 5.02 2.84 13.50
C PRO A 128 3.70 3.52 13.94
N GLY A 129 2.63 3.38 13.15
CA GLY A 129 1.34 4.01 13.39
C GLY A 129 1.24 5.46 12.91
N TYR A 130 2.21 5.95 12.13
CA TYR A 130 2.20 7.28 11.50
C TYR A 130 2.98 7.25 10.17
N PRO A 131 2.85 8.27 9.29
CA PRO A 131 3.66 8.38 8.08
C PRO A 131 5.15 8.47 8.40
N ALA A 132 5.95 7.55 7.90
CA ALA A 132 7.35 7.40 8.29
C ALA A 132 8.25 6.80 7.21
N SER A 133 7.73 6.52 6.01
CA SER A 133 8.56 5.99 4.91
C SER A 133 9.18 7.12 4.08
N HIS A 134 10.00 6.74 3.10
CA HIS A 134 10.59 7.63 2.09
C HIS A 134 9.74 7.77 0.81
N GLY A 135 8.43 7.50 0.89
CA GLY A 135 7.49 7.63 -0.23
C GLY A 135 6.67 6.36 -0.46
N CYS A 136 7.29 5.19 -0.27
CA CYS A 136 6.62 3.89 -0.35
C CYS A 136 5.49 3.73 0.68
N VAL A 137 4.51 2.89 0.37
CA VAL A 137 3.37 2.58 1.23
C VAL A 137 3.61 1.23 1.90
N ARG A 138 4.06 1.25 3.16
CA ARG A 138 4.29 0.03 3.94
C ARG A 138 2.98 -0.52 4.45
N MET A 139 2.84 -1.84 4.40
CA MET A 139 1.72 -2.59 5.00
C MET A 139 2.23 -3.84 5.73
N PRO A 140 1.44 -4.44 6.61
CA PRO A 140 1.79 -5.74 7.20
C PRO A 140 1.98 -6.80 6.13
N GLU A 141 2.84 -7.80 6.37
CA GLU A 141 3.17 -8.81 5.36
C GLU A 141 1.96 -9.59 4.86
N GLU A 142 1.04 -9.98 5.74
CA GLU A 142 -0.15 -10.74 5.31
C GLU A 142 -0.99 -9.92 4.33
N MET A 143 -1.07 -8.61 4.56
CA MET A 143 -1.75 -7.68 3.66
C MET A 143 -0.96 -7.48 2.37
N ALA A 144 0.37 -7.33 2.45
CA ALA A 144 1.21 -7.22 1.26
C ALA A 144 1.06 -8.44 0.35
N ILE A 145 1.04 -9.66 0.92
CA ILE A 145 0.75 -10.91 0.21
C ILE A 145 -0.65 -10.86 -0.41
N GLY A 146 -1.66 -10.46 0.37
CA GLY A 146 -3.05 -10.40 -0.09
C GLY A 146 -3.23 -9.45 -1.27
N PHE A 147 -2.68 -8.24 -1.20
CA PHE A 147 -2.68 -7.29 -2.31
C PHE A 147 -1.88 -7.85 -3.49
N PHE A 148 -0.66 -8.34 -3.26
CA PHE A 148 0.24 -8.84 -4.31
C PHE A 148 -0.35 -10.01 -5.09
N ASN A 149 -1.11 -10.89 -4.46
CA ASN A 149 -1.73 -12.03 -5.14
C ASN A 149 -2.95 -11.63 -5.98
N VAL A 150 -3.59 -10.48 -5.71
CA VAL A 150 -4.82 -10.06 -6.38
C VAL A 150 -4.58 -9.00 -7.44
N VAL A 151 -3.67 -8.05 -7.21
CA VAL A 151 -3.41 -6.97 -8.19
C VAL A 151 -2.51 -7.47 -9.30
N ASP A 152 -2.77 -7.04 -10.53
CA ASP A 152 -1.90 -7.24 -11.69
C ASP A 152 -1.24 -5.94 -12.15
N VAL A 153 -0.19 -6.04 -12.96
CA VAL A 153 0.33 -4.87 -13.71
C VAL A 153 -0.80 -4.27 -14.54
N GLY A 154 -0.99 -2.96 -14.44
CA GLY A 154 -2.11 -2.22 -15.01
C GLY A 154 -3.27 -1.95 -14.03
N THR A 155 -3.31 -2.62 -12.87
CA THR A 155 -4.34 -2.39 -11.85
C THR A 155 -4.33 -0.91 -11.42
N PRO A 156 -5.47 -0.20 -11.48
CA PRO A 156 -5.53 1.19 -11.04
C PRO A 156 -5.21 1.36 -9.57
N VAL A 157 -4.45 2.40 -9.24
CA VAL A 157 -4.14 2.82 -7.87
C VAL A 157 -4.51 4.30 -7.73
N HIS A 158 -5.35 4.65 -6.76
CA HIS A 158 -5.71 6.03 -6.48
C HIS A 158 -5.20 6.41 -5.08
N VAL A 159 -4.33 7.40 -5.01
CA VAL A 159 -3.76 7.92 -3.76
C VAL A 159 -4.35 9.29 -3.47
N PHE A 160 -4.96 9.46 -2.30
CA PHE A 160 -5.64 10.69 -1.92
C PHE A 160 -5.47 11.01 -0.43
N GLY A 161 -6.01 12.15 -0.02
CA GLY A 161 -5.85 12.67 1.34
C GLY A 161 -4.57 13.48 1.50
N ARG A 162 -4.25 13.86 2.73
CA ARG A 162 -3.05 14.64 3.06
C ARG A 162 -2.25 13.91 4.12
N THR A 163 -0.95 13.78 3.91
CA THR A 163 -0.02 13.27 4.93
C THR A 163 -0.10 14.15 6.18
N PRO A 164 -0.53 13.61 7.33
CA PRO A 164 -0.55 14.36 8.57
C PRO A 164 0.88 14.76 8.99
N ARG A 165 1.05 15.99 9.49
CA ARG A 165 2.34 16.37 10.11
C ARG A 165 2.56 15.47 11.33
N THR A 166 3.75 14.92 11.48
CA THR A 166 4.10 13.94 12.54
C THR A 166 3.61 14.36 13.93
N GLY A 167 3.74 15.65 14.30
CA GLY A 167 3.26 16.19 15.58
C GLY A 167 1.73 16.29 15.75
N GLN A 168 0.94 16.25 14.67
CA GLN A 168 -0.53 16.28 14.74
C GLN A 168 -1.13 14.88 14.94
N TYR A 169 -0.45 13.82 14.48
CA TYR A 169 -0.93 12.44 14.63
C TYR A 169 -0.90 11.98 16.11
N PHE A 170 0.13 12.36 16.87
CA PHE A 170 0.21 12.11 18.32
C PHE A 170 -0.79 12.93 19.15
N ARG A 171 -1.32 14.04 18.61
CA ARG A 171 -2.28 14.90 19.32
C ARG A 171 -3.72 14.35 19.29
N PHE A 172 -4.07 13.60 18.27
CA PHE A 172 -5.43 13.04 18.08
C PHE A 172 -5.48 11.51 18.14
N GLY A 173 -4.34 10.83 18.24
CA GLY A 173 -4.23 9.37 18.26
C GLY A 173 -4.67 8.72 16.93
N PRO A 174 -4.48 7.39 16.78
CA PRO A 174 -5.07 6.66 15.67
C PRO A 174 -6.59 6.83 15.70
N GLN A 175 -7.16 7.38 14.64
CA GLN A 175 -8.61 7.62 14.56
C GLN A 175 -9.36 6.28 14.62
N PRO A 176 -10.49 6.21 15.37
CA PRO A 176 -11.28 5.00 15.43
C PRO A 176 -11.79 4.62 14.04
N LEU A 177 -11.78 3.31 13.78
CA LEU A 177 -12.29 2.65 12.59
C LEU A 177 -13.68 3.19 12.20
N ARG A 178 -13.79 3.94 11.10
CA ARG A 178 -15.09 4.38 10.54
C ARG A 178 -15.90 3.24 9.91
N PHE A 179 -15.28 2.07 9.73
CA PHE A 179 -15.92 0.83 9.31
C PHE A 179 -15.49 -0.29 10.26
N PRO A 180 -16.41 -1.15 10.73
CA PRO A 180 -15.99 -2.34 11.47
C PRO A 180 -15.01 -3.13 10.60
N PRO A 181 -13.90 -3.63 11.16
CA PRO A 181 -13.04 -4.53 10.41
C PRO A 181 -13.90 -5.73 9.96
N ILE A 182 -13.71 -6.17 8.72
CA ILE A 182 -14.38 -7.37 8.18
C ILE A 182 -14.13 -8.59 9.10
N PHE A 183 -13.03 -8.55 9.85
CA PHE A 183 -12.74 -9.37 11.02
C PHE A 183 -12.95 -8.56 12.30
N GLY A 184 -14.15 -8.58 12.89
CA GLY A 184 -14.53 -8.27 14.30
C GLY A 184 -13.85 -7.11 15.08
N PRO A 185 -14.51 -6.52 16.10
CA PRO A 185 -13.85 -5.47 16.90
C PRO A 185 -12.49 -5.95 17.43
N PRO A 186 -11.45 -5.11 17.50
CA PRO A 186 -10.19 -5.48 18.12
C PRO A 186 -10.45 -5.65 19.61
N GLN A 187 -10.80 -6.87 20.01
CA GLN A 187 -10.90 -7.26 21.39
C GLN A 187 -9.51 -7.10 22.00
N ARG A 188 -9.45 -6.51 23.20
CA ARG A 188 -8.26 -6.40 24.04
C ARG A 188 -7.85 -7.80 24.54
N ASP A 189 -7.60 -8.73 23.63
CA ASP A 189 -7.01 -10.04 23.89
C ASP A 189 -5.48 -9.90 23.73
N PRO A 190 -4.66 -10.22 24.74
CA PRO A 190 -3.20 -10.27 24.62
C PRO A 190 -2.68 -11.24 23.54
N ARG A 191 -3.54 -12.11 22.99
CA ARG A 191 -3.26 -13.00 21.84
C ARG A 191 -3.62 -12.37 20.50
N TYR A 192 -4.19 -11.16 20.49
CA TYR A 192 -4.48 -10.41 19.26
C TYR A 192 -3.17 -9.82 18.73
N TYR A 193 -2.57 -10.54 17.79
CA TYR A 193 -1.46 -10.04 16.97
C TYR A 193 -1.91 -8.78 16.24
N ASP A 194 -1.33 -7.63 16.57
CA ASP A 194 -1.53 -6.38 15.83
C ASP A 194 -0.51 -6.32 14.69
N PRO A 195 -0.92 -6.55 13.43
CA PRO A 195 0.00 -6.64 12.31
C PRO A 195 0.75 -5.32 12.04
N ARG A 196 0.30 -4.22 12.64
CA ARG A 196 1.01 -2.93 12.60
C ARG A 196 2.38 -2.99 13.27
N TYR A 197 2.52 -3.83 14.29
CA TYR A 197 3.74 -3.95 15.09
C TYR A 197 4.43 -5.31 14.91
N ASP A 198 4.33 -5.91 13.73
CA ASP A 198 5.00 -7.18 13.44
C ASP A 198 6.53 -7.06 13.64
N PRO A 199 7.10 -7.76 14.65
CA PRO A 199 8.53 -7.69 14.94
C PRO A 199 9.41 -8.20 13.79
N ARG A 200 8.88 -9.01 12.86
CA ARG A 200 9.62 -9.46 11.67
C ARG A 200 10.06 -8.30 10.78
N TYR A 201 9.36 -7.17 10.85
CA TYR A 201 9.65 -6.00 10.04
C TYR A 201 10.20 -4.84 10.86
N ASP A 202 10.14 -4.90 12.18
CA ASP A 202 10.78 -3.93 13.06
C ASP A 202 12.32 -4.06 12.89
N PRO A 203 13.01 -3.02 12.41
CA PRO A 203 14.45 -3.07 12.17
C PRO A 203 15.28 -3.36 13.43
N ARG A 204 14.70 -3.27 14.63
CA ARG A 204 15.34 -3.65 15.90
C ARG A 204 15.36 -5.16 16.15
N PHE A 205 14.44 -5.91 15.53
CA PHE A 205 14.18 -7.32 15.87
C PHE A 205 14.42 -8.30 14.70
N ASP A 206 14.52 -7.85 13.45
CA ASP A 206 14.81 -8.75 12.32
C ASP A 206 16.30 -9.18 12.31
N PRO A 207 16.63 -10.49 12.36
CA PRO A 207 18.01 -10.98 12.31
C PRO A 207 18.72 -10.75 10.97
N ARG A 208 18.01 -10.48 9.87
CA ARG A 208 18.60 -9.97 8.62
C ARG A 208 19.02 -8.51 8.75
N TRP A 209 18.52 -7.84 9.79
CA TRP A 209 18.83 -6.46 10.14
C TRP A 209 19.80 -6.34 11.34
N ARG A 210 20.31 -7.45 11.89
CA ARG A 210 21.37 -7.49 12.92
C ARG A 210 22.74 -7.78 12.33
#